data_AF-A0A2S5M0A4-F1
#
_entry.id   AF-A0A2S5M0A4-F1
#
_cell.length_a   1.000
_cell.length_b   1.000
_cell.length_c   1.000
_cell.angle_alpha   90.00
_cell.angle_beta   90.00
_cell.angle_gamma   90.00
#
_symmetry.space_group_name_H-M   'P 1'
#
loop_
_entity.id
_entity.type
_entity.pdbx_description
1 polymer ?
#
loop_
_entity_poly.entity_id
_entity_poly.type
_entity_poly.pdbx_seq_one_letter_code
_entity_poly.pdbx_strand_id
1 'polypeptide(L)'
;MARQYLNLAEVYGAVDRSRAYELDMQNSRLQQEKYKSDIARQQRTDQEADAIKNVYRGAIETDETGAPRLNEKRLLTELYGVAPEQALKTQEGFTKRDSEASKMKREEQKANIENKTATITYLKNRLATIQDEGGYQAFKQEAEQLGAADLVKSAPPQFDPNWQKSQMVNADKFLEQNTPKYERVDLGGKIQIVDVNPVTNPNYGKFNLNKTLTPDALLTDQRTRSEGALNRENSRGNAVISASGQAQKPPAGYRWNPDGSLQAIPGGPGDKLPETNQKQITGTRNLQGAIAEYQADLANWKKLDGLNPDKRAAMGTKYNNMMLQAKEAYNLGVLNGPDLEILTSVITDPRSMKGAITSNDALDKQASELSRIMSGIAATSGERVTPNSAGQQSNQILPKNAAMPKAPKKGTVDGDYIFIGGNPSDPKSWKKK
;
A
#
# COMPACT_ATOMS: atom_id res chain seq x y z
N MET A 1 14.23 12.28 -99.72
CA MET A 1 13.56 11.96 -98.43
C MET A 1 14.63 11.66 -97.39
N ALA A 2 15.08 12.66 -96.63
CA ALA A 2 15.99 12.44 -95.51
C ALA A 2 15.17 11.94 -94.31
N ARG A 3 15.35 10.68 -93.91
CA ARG A 3 14.77 10.14 -92.68
C ARG A 3 15.61 10.64 -91.52
N GLN A 4 15.09 11.58 -90.75
CA GLN A 4 15.65 11.93 -89.45
C GLN A 4 15.52 10.70 -88.54
N TYR A 5 16.64 10.04 -88.25
CA TYR A 5 16.69 9.01 -87.22
C TYR A 5 16.66 9.72 -85.87
N LEU A 6 15.53 9.65 -85.17
CA LEU A 6 15.45 10.05 -83.77
C LEU A 6 16.44 9.20 -82.96
N ASN A 7 17.34 9.86 -82.24
CA ASN A 7 18.28 9.21 -81.35
C ASN A 7 17.53 8.68 -80.12
N LEU A 8 17.33 7.36 -80.06
CA LEU A 8 16.60 6.70 -78.96
C LEU A 8 17.15 7.07 -77.58
N ALA A 9 18.46 7.29 -77.45
CA ALA A 9 19.09 7.67 -76.19
C ALA A 9 18.63 9.04 -75.67
N GLU A 10 18.36 10.00 -76.58
CA GLU A 10 17.82 11.31 -76.21
C GLU A 10 16.38 11.21 -75.71
N VAL A 11 15.58 10.34 -76.33
CA VAL A 11 14.19 10.09 -75.94
C VAL A 11 14.12 9.46 -74.54
N TYR A 12 14.93 8.43 -74.26
CA TYR A 12 14.98 7.82 -72.92
C TYR A 12 15.47 8.80 -71.85
N GLY A 13 16.54 9.56 -72.16
CA GLY A 13 17.03 10.60 -71.25
C GLY A 13 15.98 11.69 -70.96
N ALA A 14 15.12 12.02 -71.93
CA ALA A 14 14.02 12.96 -71.72
C ALA A 14 12.92 12.39 -70.80
N VAL A 15 12.58 11.11 -70.94
CA VAL A 15 11.59 10.42 -70.08
C VAL A 15 12.09 10.26 -68.64
N ASP A 16 13.37 9.94 -68.44
CA ASP A 16 13.93 9.82 -67.08
C ASP A 16 13.98 11.18 -66.37
N ARG A 17 14.32 12.26 -67.10
CA ARG A 17 14.25 13.63 -66.57
C ARG A 17 12.82 14.04 -66.22
N SER A 18 11.82 13.68 -67.04
CA SER A 18 10.43 14.02 -66.74
C SER A 18 9.91 13.28 -65.50
N ARG A 19 10.26 12.00 -65.32
CA ARG A 19 9.95 11.23 -64.11
C ARG A 19 10.64 11.76 -62.87
N ALA A 20 11.91 12.14 -62.97
CA ALA A 20 12.63 12.74 -61.86
C ALA A 20 11.99 14.08 -61.43
N TYR A 21 11.57 14.90 -62.40
CA TYR A 21 10.86 16.14 -62.14
C TYR A 21 9.46 15.90 -61.53
N GLU A 22 8.73 14.89 -62.00
CA GLU A 22 7.44 14.51 -61.42
C GLU A 22 7.57 14.04 -59.97
N LEU A 23 8.59 13.23 -59.67
CA LEU A 23 8.87 12.78 -58.31
C LEU A 23 9.27 13.95 -57.38
N ASP A 24 10.09 14.89 -57.86
CA ASP A 24 10.46 16.08 -57.13
C ASP A 24 9.23 16.96 -56.82
N MET A 25 8.36 17.19 -57.82
CA MET A 25 7.10 17.89 -57.62
C MET A 25 6.19 17.18 -56.61
N GLN A 26 6.10 15.86 -56.65
CA GLN A 26 5.31 15.07 -55.70
C GLN A 26 5.86 15.19 -54.27
N ASN A 27 7.18 15.10 -54.10
CA ASN A 27 7.84 15.27 -52.80
C ASN A 27 7.65 16.69 -52.26
N SER A 28 7.77 17.70 -53.11
CA SER A 28 7.54 19.10 -52.75
C SER A 28 6.08 19.33 -52.28
N ARG A 29 5.09 18.75 -52.99
CA ARG A 29 3.68 18.78 -52.55
C ARG A 29 3.48 18.11 -51.19
N LEU A 30 4.05 16.93 -50.99
CA LEU A 30 3.93 16.20 -49.72
C LEU A 30 4.59 16.96 -48.55
N GLN A 31 5.72 17.63 -48.80
CA GLN A 31 6.35 18.50 -47.80
C GLN A 31 5.47 19.71 -47.47
N GLN A 32 4.88 20.36 -48.48
CA GLN A 32 3.94 21.47 -48.27
C GLN A 32 2.69 21.03 -47.50
N GLU A 33 2.14 19.85 -47.78
CA GLU A 33 0.99 19.28 -47.06
C GLU A 33 1.33 18.97 -45.59
N LYS A 34 2.50 18.37 -45.33
CA LYS A 34 2.97 18.17 -43.96
C LYS A 34 3.11 19.48 -43.20
N TYR A 35 3.76 20.47 -43.80
CA TYR A 35 3.92 21.80 -43.18
C TYR A 35 2.57 22.47 -42.88
N LYS A 36 1.61 22.40 -43.81
CA LYS A 36 0.24 22.90 -43.59
C LYS A 36 -0.48 22.13 -42.48
N SER A 37 -0.34 20.81 -42.43
CA SER A 37 -0.89 19.97 -41.36
C SER A 37 -0.30 20.34 -40.00
N ASP A 38 1.00 20.58 -39.91
CA ASP A 38 1.68 20.92 -38.67
C ASP A 38 1.26 22.31 -38.17
N ILE A 39 1.16 23.31 -39.06
CA ILE A 39 0.59 24.62 -38.70
C ILE A 39 -0.85 24.47 -38.22
N ALA A 40 -1.68 23.69 -38.91
CA ALA A 40 -3.07 23.50 -38.52
C ALA A 40 -3.20 22.81 -37.15
N ARG A 41 -2.29 21.87 -36.84
CA ARG A 41 -2.20 21.25 -35.50
C ARG A 41 -1.80 22.28 -34.45
N GLN A 42 -0.77 23.09 -34.72
CA GLN A 42 -0.32 24.14 -33.81
C GLN A 42 -1.43 25.17 -33.53
N GLN A 43 -2.13 25.61 -34.58
CA GLN A 43 -3.25 26.54 -34.43
C GLN A 43 -4.39 25.96 -33.57
N ARG A 44 -4.69 24.66 -33.73
CA ARG A 44 -5.69 23.99 -32.88
C ARG A 44 -5.23 23.89 -31.43
N THR A 45 -3.97 23.56 -31.18
CA THR A 45 -3.43 23.50 -29.80
C THR A 45 -3.43 24.87 -29.14
N ASP A 46 -3.10 25.93 -29.88
CA ASP A 46 -3.12 27.30 -29.36
C ASP A 46 -4.56 27.76 -29.07
N GLN A 47 -5.51 27.46 -29.97
CA GLN A 47 -6.94 27.73 -29.76
C GLN A 47 -7.49 26.99 -28.55
N GLU A 48 -7.14 25.71 -28.37
CA GLU A 48 -7.53 24.93 -27.21
C GLU A 48 -6.95 25.52 -25.92
N ALA A 49 -5.66 25.90 -25.91
CA ALA A 49 -5.01 26.51 -24.76
C ALA A 49 -5.68 27.84 -24.34
N ASP A 50 -6.01 28.70 -25.31
CA ASP A 50 -6.71 29.96 -25.05
C ASP A 50 -8.14 29.73 -24.54
N ALA A 51 -8.85 28.74 -25.11
CA ALA A 51 -10.18 28.36 -24.66
C ALA A 51 -10.15 27.84 -23.21
N ILE A 52 -9.20 26.96 -22.87
CA ILE A 52 -8.97 26.50 -21.49
C ILE A 52 -8.73 27.69 -20.56
N LYS A 53 -7.85 28.64 -20.95
CA LYS A 53 -7.54 29.82 -20.14
C LYS A 53 -8.77 30.70 -19.88
N ASN A 54 -9.62 30.86 -20.88
CA ASN A 54 -10.87 31.61 -20.74
C ASN A 54 -11.86 30.91 -19.82
N VAL A 55 -11.96 29.57 -19.87
CA VAL A 55 -12.74 28.77 -18.93
C VAL A 55 -12.26 28.97 -17.49
N TYR A 56 -10.94 28.93 -17.24
CA TYR A 56 -10.40 29.20 -15.90
C TYR A 56 -10.73 30.60 -15.38
N ARG A 57 -10.66 31.62 -16.25
CA ARG A 57 -11.03 33.01 -15.88
C ARG A 57 -12.52 33.14 -15.63
N GLY A 58 -13.36 32.55 -16.47
CA GLY A 58 -14.82 32.58 -16.35
C GLY A 58 -15.35 31.86 -15.12
N ALA A 59 -14.60 30.88 -14.61
CA ALA A 59 -14.94 30.16 -13.39
C ALA A 59 -14.55 30.89 -12.09
N ILE A 60 -13.87 32.04 -12.14
CA ILE A 60 -13.60 32.84 -10.94
C ILE A 60 -14.83 33.69 -10.63
N GLU A 61 -15.37 33.48 -9.43
CA GLU A 61 -16.50 34.23 -8.88
C GLU A 61 -16.03 35.00 -7.64
N THR A 62 -16.84 35.96 -7.18
CA THR A 62 -16.54 36.70 -5.95
C THR A 62 -17.40 36.13 -4.83
N ASP A 63 -16.80 35.78 -3.70
CA ASP A 63 -17.54 35.31 -2.53
C ASP A 63 -18.22 36.46 -1.76
N GLU A 64 -18.94 36.13 -0.68
CA GLU A 64 -19.65 37.09 0.16
C GLU A 64 -18.73 38.17 0.78
N THR A 65 -17.43 37.91 0.85
CA THR A 65 -16.42 38.84 1.40
C THR A 65 -15.80 39.74 0.33
N GLY A 66 -16.17 39.56 -0.94
CA GLY A 66 -15.53 40.28 -2.04
C GLY A 66 -14.26 39.60 -2.55
N ALA A 67 -13.89 38.42 -2.04
CA ALA A 67 -12.66 37.73 -2.43
C ALA A 67 -12.90 36.82 -3.66
N PRO A 68 -11.94 36.76 -4.60
CA PRO A 68 -12.05 35.86 -5.74
C PRO A 68 -11.95 34.39 -5.30
N ARG A 69 -12.92 33.58 -5.72
CA ARG A 69 -13.00 32.14 -5.45
C ARG A 69 -13.29 31.39 -6.75
N LEU A 70 -12.63 30.26 -6.94
CA LEU A 70 -12.87 29.38 -8.07
C LEU A 70 -14.19 28.59 -7.88
N ASN A 71 -15.14 28.73 -8.81
CA ASN A 71 -16.32 27.88 -8.90
C ASN A 71 -15.96 26.59 -9.64
N GLU A 72 -15.59 25.57 -8.87
CA GLU A 72 -15.12 24.28 -9.38
C GLU A 72 -16.15 23.56 -10.25
N LYS A 73 -17.45 23.66 -9.92
CA LYS A 73 -18.53 23.03 -10.70
C LYS A 73 -18.64 23.68 -12.08
N ARG A 74 -18.61 25.01 -12.12
CA ARG A 74 -18.64 25.77 -13.37
C ARG A 74 -17.40 25.49 -14.21
N LEU A 75 -16.22 25.52 -13.59
CA LEU A 75 -14.96 25.17 -14.26
C LEU A 75 -15.07 23.80 -14.92
N LEU A 76 -15.42 22.75 -14.18
CA LEU A 76 -15.48 21.40 -14.74
C LEU A 76 -16.49 21.31 -15.89
N THR A 77 -17.68 21.91 -15.72
CA THR A 77 -18.74 21.90 -16.74
C THR A 77 -18.26 22.52 -18.05
N GLU A 78 -17.63 23.71 -17.97
CA GLU A 78 -17.11 24.40 -19.15
C GLU A 78 -15.88 23.68 -19.74
N LEU A 79 -15.00 23.14 -18.89
CA LEU A 79 -13.77 22.45 -19.29
C LEU A 79 -14.07 21.12 -20.00
N TYR A 80 -15.13 20.41 -19.62
CA TYR A 80 -15.60 19.22 -20.35
C TYR A 80 -16.05 19.55 -21.79
N GLY A 81 -16.53 20.76 -22.04
CA GLY A 81 -16.91 21.21 -23.38
C GLY A 81 -15.73 21.58 -24.27
N VAL A 82 -14.60 21.98 -23.68
CA VAL A 82 -13.42 22.48 -24.40
C VAL A 82 -12.29 21.45 -24.46
N ALA A 83 -11.95 20.85 -23.32
CA ALA A 83 -10.80 19.96 -23.14
C ALA A 83 -11.13 18.83 -22.14
N PRO A 84 -11.84 17.76 -22.56
CA PRO A 84 -12.30 16.69 -21.67
C PRO A 84 -11.19 16.00 -20.86
N GLU A 85 -10.01 15.80 -21.45
CA GLU A 85 -8.88 15.19 -20.72
C GLU A 85 -8.38 16.09 -19.59
N GLN A 86 -8.32 17.41 -19.82
CA GLN A 86 -7.93 18.39 -18.81
C GLN A 86 -9.00 18.49 -17.71
N ALA A 87 -10.28 18.34 -18.06
CA ALA A 87 -11.39 18.29 -17.12
C ALA A 87 -11.28 17.09 -16.16
N LEU A 88 -10.98 15.89 -16.68
CA LEU A 88 -10.76 14.70 -15.86
C LEU A 88 -9.59 14.87 -14.88
N LYS A 89 -8.43 15.35 -15.37
CA LYS A 89 -7.26 15.63 -14.50
C LYS A 89 -7.59 16.66 -13.42
N THR A 90 -8.36 17.70 -13.77
CA THR A 90 -8.78 18.74 -12.82
C THR A 90 -9.74 18.18 -11.77
N GLN A 91 -10.69 17.33 -12.18
CA GLN A 91 -11.63 16.65 -11.28
C GLN A 91 -10.92 15.71 -10.30
N GLU A 92 -9.94 14.94 -10.77
CA GLU A 92 -9.08 14.12 -9.90
C GLU A 92 -8.34 14.99 -8.88
N GLY A 93 -7.80 16.14 -9.32
CA GLY A 93 -7.16 17.12 -8.44
C GLY A 93 -8.09 17.65 -7.34
N PHE A 94 -9.34 18.00 -7.68
CA PHE A 94 -10.35 18.43 -6.70
C PHE A 94 -10.72 17.31 -5.74
N THR A 95 -11.00 16.11 -6.26
CA THR A 95 -11.33 14.94 -5.45
C THR A 95 -10.22 14.61 -4.44
N LYS A 96 -8.95 14.67 -4.88
CA LYS A 96 -7.80 14.46 -4.02
C LYS A 96 -7.73 15.53 -2.93
N ARG A 97 -7.83 16.81 -3.29
CA ARG A 97 -7.80 17.94 -2.33
C ARG A 97 -8.90 17.83 -1.29
N ASP A 98 -10.14 17.52 -1.71
CA ASP A 98 -11.29 17.35 -0.82
C ASP A 98 -11.10 16.17 0.13
N SER A 99 -10.52 15.07 -0.37
CA SER A 99 -10.20 13.91 0.46
C SER A 99 -9.13 14.22 1.51
N GLU A 100 -8.11 14.99 1.15
CA GLU A 100 -7.03 15.43 2.05
C GLU A 100 -7.54 16.43 3.08
N ALA A 101 -8.35 17.42 2.67
CA ALA A 101 -9.00 18.36 3.58
C ALA A 101 -9.91 17.65 4.59
N SER A 102 -10.70 16.68 4.11
CA SER A 102 -11.56 15.85 4.96
C SER A 102 -10.75 14.96 5.91
N LYS A 103 -9.56 14.50 5.49
CA LYS A 103 -8.65 13.76 6.36
C LYS A 103 -8.05 14.67 7.44
N MET A 104 -7.55 15.85 7.07
CA MET A 104 -6.99 16.82 8.02
C MET A 104 -8.01 17.24 9.08
N LYS A 105 -9.26 17.56 8.69
CA LYS A 105 -10.33 17.88 9.65
C LYS A 105 -10.60 16.75 10.65
N ARG A 106 -10.54 15.49 10.20
CA ARG A 106 -10.71 14.32 11.07
C ARG A 106 -9.53 14.14 12.02
N GLU A 107 -8.31 14.34 11.54
CA GLU A 107 -7.10 14.27 12.38
C GLU A 107 -7.10 15.38 13.44
N GLU A 108 -7.53 16.59 13.08
CA GLU A 108 -7.71 17.71 14.03
C GLU A 108 -8.79 17.40 15.08
N GLN A 109 -9.95 16.90 14.66
CA GLN A 109 -11.01 16.47 15.58
C GLN A 109 -10.51 15.38 16.54
N LYS A 110 -9.78 14.39 16.02
CA LYS A 110 -9.19 13.32 16.83
C LYS A 110 -8.22 13.88 17.86
N ALA A 111 -7.29 14.75 17.45
CA ALA A 111 -6.33 15.38 18.36
C ALA A 111 -7.03 16.23 19.44
N ASN A 112 -8.10 16.95 19.08
CA ASN A 112 -8.89 17.72 20.03
C ASN A 112 -9.59 16.82 21.06
N ILE A 113 -10.18 15.70 20.62
CA ILE A 113 -10.81 14.71 21.51
C ILE A 113 -9.76 14.08 22.43
N GLU A 114 -8.60 13.70 21.91
CA GLU A 114 -7.50 13.12 22.70
C GLU A 114 -7.02 14.10 23.77
N ASN A 115 -6.78 15.36 23.41
CA ASN A 115 -6.39 16.40 24.36
C ASN A 115 -7.47 16.62 25.44
N LYS A 116 -8.75 16.72 25.05
CA LYS A 116 -9.86 16.84 26.00
C LYS A 116 -9.98 15.65 26.93
N THR A 117 -9.82 14.44 26.40
CA THR A 117 -9.88 13.19 27.16
C THR A 117 -8.74 13.13 28.18
N ALA A 118 -7.53 13.56 27.81
CA ALA A 118 -6.39 13.67 28.72
C ALA A 118 -6.64 14.70 29.83
N THR A 119 -7.10 15.91 29.47
CA THR A 119 -7.43 16.97 30.44
C THR A 119 -8.52 16.52 31.41
N ILE A 120 -9.60 15.91 30.92
CA ILE A 120 -10.71 15.44 31.75
C ILE A 120 -10.25 14.30 32.66
N THR A 121 -9.44 13.37 32.16
CA THR A 121 -8.86 12.29 32.99
C THR A 121 -8.02 12.87 34.12
N TYR A 122 -7.16 13.85 33.81
CA TYR A 122 -6.34 14.54 34.80
C TYR A 122 -7.20 15.24 35.86
N LEU A 123 -8.13 16.10 35.43
CA LEU A 123 -8.99 16.88 36.31
C LEU A 123 -9.89 15.98 37.16
N LYS A 124 -10.43 14.89 36.60
CA LYS A 124 -11.20 13.88 37.36
C LYS A 124 -10.35 13.29 38.48
N ASN A 125 -9.13 12.84 38.18
CA ASN A 125 -8.24 12.24 39.17
C ASN A 125 -7.83 13.27 40.23
N ARG A 126 -7.54 14.51 39.84
CA ARG A 126 -7.24 15.60 40.75
C ARG A 126 -8.41 15.90 41.68
N LEU A 127 -9.60 16.07 41.11
CA LEU A 127 -10.84 16.35 41.83
C LEU A 127 -11.13 15.26 42.86
N ALA A 128 -10.90 13.98 42.54
CA ALA A 128 -11.11 12.86 43.46
C ALA A 128 -10.23 12.90 44.72
N THR A 129 -9.11 13.63 44.71
CA THR A 129 -8.20 13.77 45.86
C THR A 129 -8.57 14.90 46.83
N ILE A 130 -9.52 15.77 46.45
CA ILE A 130 -9.87 16.96 47.22
C ILE A 130 -10.78 16.58 48.38
N GLN A 131 -10.43 17.02 49.58
CA GLN A 131 -11.18 16.77 50.83
C GLN A 131 -11.57 18.05 51.56
N ASP A 132 -11.02 19.21 51.17
CA ASP A 132 -11.19 20.48 51.85
C ASP A 132 -11.31 21.66 50.87
N GLU A 133 -11.67 22.83 51.42
CA GLU A 133 -11.85 24.08 50.68
C GLU A 133 -10.56 24.57 50.00
N GLY A 134 -9.40 24.37 50.63
CA GLY A 134 -8.11 24.82 50.10
C GLY A 134 -7.74 24.08 48.81
N GLY A 135 -7.86 22.75 48.84
CA GLY A 135 -7.65 21.90 47.65
C GLY A 135 -8.64 22.20 46.54
N TYR A 136 -9.89 22.53 46.89
CA TYR A 136 -10.93 22.89 45.93
C TYR A 136 -10.63 24.21 45.20
N GLN A 137 -10.21 25.26 45.90
CA GLN A 137 -9.82 26.53 45.26
C GLN A 137 -8.59 26.35 44.36
N ALA A 138 -7.60 25.55 44.79
CA ALA A 138 -6.44 25.23 43.96
C ALA A 138 -6.85 24.49 42.66
N PHE A 139 -7.78 23.54 42.77
CA PHE A 139 -8.33 22.83 41.60
C PHE A 139 -9.05 23.77 40.62
N LYS A 140 -9.83 24.75 41.11
CA LYS A 140 -10.50 25.71 40.22
C LYS A 140 -9.50 26.52 39.40
N GLN A 141 -8.43 27.01 40.04
CA GLN A 141 -7.36 27.74 39.34
C GLN A 141 -6.66 26.86 38.31
N GLU A 142 -6.35 25.61 38.67
CA GLU A 142 -5.71 24.64 37.78
C GLU A 142 -6.61 24.25 36.60
N ALA A 143 -7.91 24.04 36.83
CA ALA A 143 -8.88 23.75 35.78
C ALA A 143 -9.03 24.93 34.81
N GLU A 144 -9.00 26.17 35.31
CA GLU A 144 -9.00 27.37 34.46
C GLU A 144 -7.75 27.45 33.58
N GLN A 145 -6.57 27.17 34.14
CA GLN A 145 -5.31 27.12 33.38
C GLN A 145 -5.29 26.04 32.30
N LEU A 146 -5.98 24.91 32.53
CA LEU A 146 -6.13 23.83 31.56
C LEU A 146 -7.26 24.08 30.53
N GLY A 147 -7.85 25.28 30.53
CA GLY A 147 -8.90 25.67 29.59
C GLY A 147 -10.28 25.09 29.90
N ALA A 148 -10.49 24.56 31.12
CA ALA A 148 -11.78 24.04 31.58
C ALA A 148 -12.62 25.14 32.27
N ALA A 149 -12.65 26.35 31.71
CA ALA A 149 -13.33 27.50 32.30
C ALA A 149 -14.83 27.25 32.56
N ASP A 150 -15.50 26.46 31.73
CA ASP A 150 -16.92 26.14 31.93
C ASP A 150 -17.15 25.24 33.14
N LEU A 151 -16.21 24.33 33.45
CA LEU A 151 -16.25 23.56 34.68
C LEU A 151 -16.15 24.49 35.90
N VAL A 152 -15.22 25.44 35.85
CA VAL A 152 -15.00 26.42 36.93
C VAL A 152 -16.21 27.34 37.14
N LYS A 153 -16.87 27.79 36.07
CA LYS A 153 -18.10 28.60 36.14
C LYS A 153 -19.27 27.84 36.77
N SER A 154 -19.37 26.53 36.52
CA SER A 154 -20.40 25.67 37.11
C SER A 154 -20.10 25.24 38.54
N ALA A 155 -18.91 25.55 39.05
CA ALA A 155 -18.43 25.09 40.34
C ALA A 155 -19.01 25.95 41.48
N PRO A 156 -19.55 25.34 42.56
CA PRO A 156 -20.08 26.09 43.69
C PRO A 156 -19.01 26.99 44.33
N PRO A 157 -19.43 28.07 45.03
CA PRO A 157 -18.49 29.00 45.65
C PRO A 157 -17.64 28.35 46.76
N GLN A 158 -18.20 27.35 47.45
CA GLN A 158 -17.55 26.54 48.49
C GLN A 158 -17.48 25.07 48.05
N PHE A 159 -16.58 24.30 48.65
CA PHE A 159 -16.43 22.88 48.40
C PHE A 159 -17.70 22.11 48.77
N ASP A 160 -18.29 21.47 47.77
CA ASP A 160 -19.47 20.62 47.91
C ASP A 160 -19.14 19.19 47.45
N PRO A 161 -19.11 18.20 48.36
CA PRO A 161 -18.88 16.79 48.03
C PRO A 161 -19.90 16.21 47.04
N ASN A 162 -21.13 16.72 47.01
CA ASN A 162 -22.15 16.25 46.07
C ASN A 162 -21.87 16.75 44.65
N TRP A 163 -21.47 18.01 44.52
CA TRP A 163 -20.99 18.55 43.24
C TRP A 163 -19.78 17.75 42.74
N GLN A 164 -18.79 17.50 43.60
CA GLN A 164 -17.60 16.69 43.29
C GLN A 164 -18.00 15.32 42.70
N LYS A 165 -18.88 14.59 43.39
CA LYS A 165 -19.39 13.28 42.90
C LYS A 165 -20.11 13.40 41.56
N SER A 166 -20.92 14.45 41.37
CA SER A 166 -21.63 14.68 40.10
C SER A 166 -20.67 14.92 38.93
N GLN A 167 -19.59 15.67 39.16
CA GLN A 167 -18.58 15.94 38.13
C GLN A 167 -17.76 14.68 37.82
N MET A 168 -17.47 13.82 38.80
CA MET A 168 -16.83 12.53 38.54
C MET A 168 -17.67 11.65 37.62
N VAL A 169 -18.99 11.55 37.87
CA VAL A 169 -19.92 10.79 37.01
C VAL A 169 -20.00 11.39 35.61
N ASN A 170 -20.05 12.71 35.49
CA ASN A 170 -20.07 13.39 34.18
C ASN A 170 -18.76 13.16 33.41
N ALA A 171 -17.61 13.22 34.09
CA ALA A 171 -16.31 12.91 33.51
C ALA A 171 -16.25 11.46 33.04
N ASP A 172 -16.74 10.50 33.84
CA ASP A 172 -16.80 9.09 33.44
C ASP A 172 -17.65 8.85 32.20
N LYS A 173 -18.85 9.45 32.15
CA LYS A 173 -19.70 9.38 30.96
C LYS A 173 -19.02 9.97 29.72
N PHE A 174 -18.36 11.12 29.88
CA PHE A 174 -17.61 11.74 28.78
C PHE A 174 -16.48 10.82 28.30
N LEU A 175 -15.67 10.29 29.22
CA LEU A 175 -14.57 9.39 28.89
C LEU A 175 -15.09 8.11 28.23
N GLU A 176 -16.18 7.53 28.72
CA GLU A 176 -16.77 6.34 28.09
C GLU A 176 -17.24 6.62 26.65
N GLN A 177 -17.79 7.81 26.39
CA GLN A 177 -18.25 8.23 25.07
C GLN A 177 -17.12 8.63 24.12
N ASN A 178 -15.97 9.08 24.64
CA ASN A 178 -14.88 9.64 23.83
C ASN A 178 -13.60 8.80 23.82
N THR A 179 -13.56 7.69 24.56
CA THR A 179 -12.43 6.76 24.53
C THR A 179 -12.64 5.74 23.40
N PRO A 180 -11.64 5.47 22.56
CA PRO A 180 -11.71 4.42 21.55
C PRO A 180 -12.14 3.08 22.15
N LYS A 181 -13.12 2.42 21.53
CA LYS A 181 -13.58 1.08 21.92
C LYS A 181 -13.14 0.11 20.84
N TYR A 182 -12.09 -0.66 21.08
CA TYR A 182 -11.56 -1.58 20.07
C TYR A 182 -12.27 -2.94 20.11
N GLU A 183 -12.90 -3.34 19.01
CA GLU A 183 -13.44 -4.68 18.83
C GLU A 183 -12.73 -5.41 17.68
N ARG A 184 -12.61 -6.73 17.85
CA ARG A 184 -12.09 -7.63 16.81
C ARG A 184 -13.24 -7.97 15.87
N VAL A 185 -13.25 -7.36 14.69
CA VAL A 185 -14.24 -7.65 13.64
C VAL A 185 -13.63 -8.66 12.68
N ASP A 186 -14.30 -9.81 12.53
CA ASP A 186 -13.93 -10.80 11.53
C ASP A 186 -14.54 -10.42 10.17
N LEU A 187 -13.67 -10.12 9.22
CA LEU A 187 -14.03 -9.77 7.83
C LEU A 187 -14.12 -11.01 6.94
N GLY A 188 -14.39 -12.18 7.51
CA GLY A 188 -14.52 -13.43 6.77
C GLY A 188 -13.19 -13.91 6.20
N GLY A 189 -12.05 -13.59 6.80
CA GLY A 189 -10.73 -13.96 6.26
C GLY A 189 -9.59 -13.14 6.84
N LYS A 190 -9.93 -12.01 7.45
CA LYS A 190 -9.02 -11.20 8.25
C LYS A 190 -9.74 -10.69 9.49
N ILE A 191 -9.14 -10.91 10.66
CA ILE A 191 -9.57 -10.24 11.90
C ILE A 191 -8.94 -8.85 11.90
N GLN A 192 -9.76 -7.80 11.89
CA GLN A 192 -9.30 -6.42 12.07
C GLN A 192 -9.74 -5.91 13.44
N ILE A 193 -8.83 -5.22 14.13
CA ILE A 193 -9.16 -4.46 15.32
C ILE A 193 -9.68 -3.12 14.84
N VAL A 194 -10.96 -2.84 15.08
CA VAL A 194 -11.64 -1.62 14.64
C VAL A 194 -12.12 -0.88 15.88
N ASP A 195 -11.92 0.44 15.90
CA ASP A 195 -12.57 1.30 16.89
C ASP A 195 -14.07 1.40 16.55
N VAL A 196 -14.91 0.85 17.42
CA VAL A 196 -16.36 0.81 17.27
C VAL A 196 -17.06 2.01 17.89
N ASN A 197 -16.31 2.91 18.53
CA ASN A 197 -16.91 4.10 19.09
C ASN A 197 -17.22 5.10 17.96
N PRO A 198 -18.50 5.48 17.75
CA PRO A 198 -18.90 6.38 16.67
C PRO A 198 -18.33 7.80 16.81
N VAL A 199 -17.88 8.21 18.00
CA VAL A 199 -17.31 9.54 18.24
C VAL A 199 -15.85 9.59 17.78
N THR A 200 -15.05 8.59 18.16
CA THR A 200 -13.62 8.50 17.78
C THR A 200 -13.42 7.88 16.41
N ASN A 201 -14.40 7.11 15.92
CA ASN A 201 -14.46 6.58 14.57
C ASN A 201 -15.84 6.86 13.92
N PRO A 202 -16.07 8.06 13.37
CA PRO A 202 -17.35 8.45 12.76
C PRO A 202 -17.73 7.67 11.51
N ASN A 203 -16.82 6.84 10.99
CA ASN A 203 -17.08 5.97 9.86
C ASN A 203 -17.49 4.55 10.28
N TYR A 204 -17.46 4.24 11.57
CA TYR A 204 -18.00 2.98 12.07
C TYR A 204 -19.48 2.87 11.69
N GLY A 205 -19.87 1.74 11.07
CA GLY A 205 -21.21 1.51 10.52
C GLY A 205 -21.48 2.06 9.11
N LYS A 206 -20.64 2.96 8.58
CA LYS A 206 -20.74 3.44 7.18
C LYS A 206 -19.87 2.66 6.20
N PHE A 207 -18.78 2.07 6.69
CA PHE A 207 -18.06 1.10 5.89
C PHE A 207 -18.91 -0.16 5.79
N ASN A 208 -19.39 -0.47 4.59
CA ASN A 208 -19.57 -1.86 4.21
C ASN A 208 -18.19 -2.48 4.31
N LEU A 209 -17.91 -3.04 5.49
CA LEU A 209 -16.79 -3.92 5.72
C LEU A 209 -17.04 -5.13 4.84
N ASN A 210 -16.67 -5.00 3.56
CA ASN A 210 -16.82 -6.05 2.58
C ASN A 210 -16.09 -7.25 3.16
N LYS A 211 -16.85 -8.29 3.50
CA LYS A 211 -16.27 -9.55 3.93
C LYS A 211 -15.34 -9.99 2.81
N THR A 212 -14.04 -9.90 3.06
CA THR A 212 -13.06 -10.61 2.26
C THR A 212 -13.46 -12.07 2.28
N LEU A 213 -13.53 -12.72 1.11
CA LEU A 213 -13.79 -14.14 1.03
C LEU A 213 -12.76 -14.88 1.92
N THR A 214 -13.21 -15.87 2.69
CA THR A 214 -12.30 -16.70 3.48
C THR A 214 -11.31 -17.35 2.51
N PRO A 215 -10.08 -17.67 2.94
CA PRO A 215 -9.18 -18.48 2.14
C PRO A 215 -9.87 -19.75 1.59
N ASP A 216 -10.74 -20.38 2.39
CA ASP A 216 -11.56 -21.52 1.97
C ASP A 216 -12.59 -21.16 0.88
N ALA A 217 -13.25 -20.01 0.97
CA ALA A 217 -14.19 -19.56 -0.05
C ALA A 217 -13.45 -19.18 -1.35
N LEU A 218 -12.26 -18.59 -1.26
CA LEU A 218 -11.38 -18.32 -2.41
C LEU A 218 -10.92 -19.62 -3.08
N LEU A 219 -10.49 -20.61 -2.29
CA LEU A 219 -10.09 -21.93 -2.80
C LEU A 219 -11.27 -22.67 -3.44
N THR A 220 -12.45 -22.56 -2.85
CA THR A 220 -13.67 -23.19 -3.39
C THR A 220 -14.11 -22.53 -4.70
N ASP A 221 -14.07 -21.19 -4.78
CA ASP A 221 -14.38 -20.45 -6.02
C ASP A 221 -13.34 -20.72 -7.12
N GLN A 222 -12.04 -20.72 -6.78
CA GLN A 222 -10.98 -21.09 -7.72
C GLN A 222 -11.14 -22.53 -8.22
N ARG A 223 -11.42 -23.48 -7.34
CA ARG A 223 -11.65 -24.89 -7.69
C ARG A 223 -12.88 -25.05 -8.57
N THR A 224 -13.98 -24.37 -8.24
CA THR A 224 -15.22 -24.40 -9.04
C THR A 224 -14.99 -23.81 -10.43
N ARG A 225 -14.23 -22.72 -10.54
CA ARG A 225 -13.87 -22.12 -11.83
C ARG A 225 -12.93 -23.01 -12.65
N SER A 226 -11.93 -23.62 -12.01
CA SER A 226 -10.97 -24.49 -12.72
C SER A 226 -11.62 -25.80 -13.18
N GLU A 227 -12.44 -26.44 -12.34
CA GLU A 227 -13.22 -27.62 -12.70
C GLU A 227 -14.25 -27.30 -13.80
N GLY A 228 -14.92 -26.14 -13.72
CA GLY A 228 -15.84 -25.68 -14.76
C GLY A 228 -15.17 -25.29 -16.08
N ALA A 229 -13.92 -24.84 -16.06
CA ALA A 229 -13.13 -24.59 -17.27
C ALA A 229 -12.66 -25.90 -17.92
N LEU A 230 -12.08 -26.82 -17.14
CA LEU A 230 -11.66 -28.15 -17.58
C LEU A 230 -12.82 -28.96 -18.17
N ASN A 231 -13.99 -28.95 -17.54
CA ASN A 231 -15.16 -29.65 -18.07
C ASN A 231 -15.70 -29.03 -19.37
N ARG A 232 -15.60 -27.71 -19.56
CA ARG A 232 -15.99 -27.05 -20.82
C ARG A 232 -15.02 -27.32 -21.95
N GLU A 233 -13.73 -27.44 -21.65
CA GLU A 233 -12.70 -27.74 -22.63
C GLU A 233 -12.78 -29.21 -23.10
N ASN A 234 -12.97 -30.15 -22.17
CA ASN A 234 -13.23 -31.56 -22.50
C ASN A 234 -14.52 -31.76 -23.30
N SER A 235 -15.57 -30.96 -23.03
CA SER A 235 -16.83 -31.04 -23.77
C SER A 235 -16.74 -30.48 -25.20
N ARG A 236 -15.75 -29.64 -25.51
CA ARG A 236 -15.54 -29.08 -26.86
C ARG A 236 -14.47 -29.84 -27.66
N GLY A 237 -13.47 -30.42 -27.01
CA GLY A 237 -12.41 -31.20 -27.66
C GLY A 237 -12.87 -32.57 -28.17
N ASN A 238 -13.81 -33.23 -27.47
CA ASN A 238 -14.27 -34.57 -27.86
C ASN A 238 -15.34 -34.59 -28.97
N ALA A 239 -15.81 -33.44 -29.44
CA ALA A 239 -16.84 -33.37 -30.49
C ALA A 239 -16.30 -33.18 -31.92
N VAL A 240 -14.99 -32.93 -32.12
CA VAL A 240 -14.47 -32.56 -33.47
C VAL A 240 -13.23 -33.33 -33.92
N ILE A 241 -12.58 -34.16 -33.09
CA ILE A 241 -11.34 -34.85 -33.48
C ILE A 241 -11.54 -36.37 -33.47
N SER A 242 -12.31 -36.85 -34.43
CA SER A 242 -12.31 -38.27 -34.83
C SER A 242 -12.25 -38.40 -36.37
N ALA A 243 -11.35 -37.66 -37.03
CA ALA A 243 -10.97 -37.92 -38.42
C ALA A 243 -9.75 -37.07 -38.88
N SER A 244 -8.52 -37.38 -38.44
CA SER A 244 -7.29 -37.24 -39.25
C SER A 244 -6.04 -37.42 -38.40
N GLY A 245 -5.26 -38.47 -38.68
CA GLY A 245 -4.05 -38.85 -37.95
C GLY A 245 -2.83 -37.98 -38.26
N GLN A 246 -2.84 -36.70 -37.85
CA GLN A 246 -1.62 -35.91 -37.75
C GLN A 246 -1.06 -35.99 -36.33
N ALA A 247 0.14 -36.55 -36.20
CA ALA A 247 0.86 -36.70 -34.94
C ALA A 247 1.10 -35.31 -34.30
N GLN A 248 0.35 -35.00 -33.24
CA GLN A 248 0.49 -33.77 -32.47
C GLN A 248 1.86 -33.74 -31.79
N LYS A 249 2.63 -32.68 -32.03
CA LYS A 249 3.86 -32.40 -31.27
C LYS A 249 3.45 -32.15 -29.80
N PRO A 250 4.18 -32.72 -28.81
CA PRO A 250 3.82 -32.53 -27.41
C PRO A 250 3.96 -31.04 -27.02
N PRO A 251 3.12 -30.53 -26.11
CA PRO A 251 3.23 -29.16 -25.60
C PRO A 251 4.62 -28.87 -25.02
N ALA A 252 5.06 -27.62 -25.09
CA ALA A 252 6.38 -27.20 -24.57
C ALA A 252 6.53 -27.58 -23.08
N GLY A 253 7.60 -28.30 -22.75
CA GLY A 253 7.87 -28.83 -21.39
C GLY A 253 7.39 -30.27 -21.15
N TYR A 254 6.76 -30.92 -22.15
CA TYR A 254 6.31 -32.31 -22.08
C TYR A 254 6.92 -33.14 -23.21
N ARG A 255 7.07 -34.45 -22.97
CA ARG A 255 7.40 -35.47 -23.97
C ARG A 255 6.32 -36.54 -24.01
N TRP A 256 6.07 -37.13 -25.17
CA TRP A 256 5.19 -38.30 -25.27
C TRP A 256 5.90 -39.54 -24.75
N ASN A 257 5.21 -40.30 -23.91
CA ASN A 257 5.58 -41.67 -23.55
C ASN A 257 5.17 -42.65 -24.67
N PRO A 258 5.74 -43.87 -24.69
CA PRO A 258 5.38 -44.90 -25.68
C PRO A 258 3.91 -45.33 -25.65
N ASP A 259 3.23 -45.12 -24.52
CA ASP A 259 1.79 -45.37 -24.33
C ASP A 259 0.90 -44.19 -24.80
N GLY A 260 1.51 -43.13 -25.33
CA GLY A 260 0.81 -41.92 -25.76
C GLY A 260 0.44 -40.96 -24.63
N SER A 261 0.90 -41.16 -23.39
CA SER A 261 0.71 -40.19 -22.30
C SER A 261 1.77 -39.07 -22.32
N LEU A 262 1.44 -37.88 -21.78
CA LEU A 262 2.40 -36.78 -21.64
C LEU A 262 3.19 -36.93 -20.33
N GLN A 263 4.52 -36.98 -20.42
CA GLN A 263 5.41 -36.87 -19.28
C GLN A 263 6.09 -35.51 -19.27
N ALA A 264 6.02 -34.78 -18.16
CA ALA A 264 6.79 -33.55 -18.00
C ALA A 264 8.29 -33.86 -18.12
N ILE A 265 9.02 -33.02 -18.85
CA ILE A 265 10.48 -33.09 -18.91
C ILE A 265 11.00 -32.51 -17.59
N PRO A 266 11.66 -33.29 -16.72
CA PRO A 266 12.18 -32.80 -15.45
C PRO A 266 13.10 -31.59 -15.67
N GLY A 267 12.85 -30.47 -15.00
CA GLY A 267 13.61 -29.22 -15.15
C GLY A 267 13.25 -28.35 -16.37
N GLY A 268 12.19 -28.68 -17.11
CA GLY A 268 11.69 -27.85 -18.21
C GLY A 268 10.82 -26.67 -17.74
N PRO A 269 10.51 -25.68 -18.61
CA PRO A 269 9.63 -24.55 -18.29
C PRO A 269 8.19 -24.95 -17.88
N GLY A 270 7.80 -26.20 -18.14
CA GLY A 270 6.52 -26.78 -17.69
C GLY A 270 6.53 -27.25 -16.24
N ASP A 271 7.71 -27.36 -15.61
CA ASP A 271 7.90 -27.67 -14.20
C ASP A 271 7.65 -26.39 -13.37
N LYS A 272 6.39 -25.94 -13.40
CA LYS A 272 5.96 -24.77 -12.64
C LYS A 272 6.15 -25.10 -11.16
N LEU A 273 6.99 -24.32 -10.48
CA LEU A 273 7.05 -24.33 -9.03
C LEU A 273 5.62 -24.29 -8.47
N PRO A 274 5.32 -25.03 -7.39
CA PRO A 274 4.01 -24.97 -6.74
C PRO A 274 3.55 -23.52 -6.60
N GLU A 275 2.27 -23.23 -6.87
CA GLU A 275 1.74 -21.86 -6.90
C GLU A 275 2.07 -21.07 -5.60
N THR A 276 2.08 -21.77 -4.47
CA THR A 276 2.52 -21.26 -3.18
C THR A 276 3.95 -20.72 -3.21
N ASN A 277 4.88 -21.45 -3.83
CA ASN A 277 6.29 -21.04 -3.91
C ASN A 277 6.45 -19.84 -4.87
N GLN A 278 5.70 -19.81 -5.98
CA GLN A 278 5.73 -18.66 -6.90
C GLN A 278 5.23 -17.38 -6.21
N LYS A 279 4.13 -17.49 -5.45
CA LYS A 279 3.60 -16.38 -4.63
C LYS A 279 4.61 -15.91 -3.59
N GLN A 280 5.30 -16.84 -2.93
CA GLN A 280 6.32 -16.49 -1.96
C GLN A 280 7.51 -15.76 -2.59
N ILE A 281 7.98 -16.23 -3.75
CA ILE A 281 9.08 -15.61 -4.50
C ILE A 281 8.69 -14.20 -4.96
N THR A 282 7.49 -14.03 -5.53
CA THR A 282 7.02 -12.72 -5.99
C THR A 282 6.82 -11.75 -4.81
N GLY A 283 6.20 -12.20 -3.72
CA GLY A 283 6.00 -11.39 -2.52
C GLY A 283 7.34 -10.95 -1.90
N THR A 284 8.32 -11.85 -1.84
CA THR A 284 9.65 -11.55 -1.32
C THR A 284 10.38 -10.52 -2.20
N ARG A 285 10.31 -10.67 -3.54
CA ARG A 285 10.96 -9.74 -4.48
C ARG A 285 10.33 -8.35 -4.43
N ASN A 286 9.00 -8.24 -4.38
CA ASN A 286 8.32 -6.95 -4.29
C ASN A 286 8.66 -6.23 -2.98
N LEU A 287 8.68 -6.97 -1.86
CA LEU A 287 9.08 -6.43 -0.57
C LEU A 287 10.53 -5.99 -0.56
N GLN A 288 11.47 -6.79 -1.11
CA GLN A 288 12.88 -6.39 -1.25
C GLN A 288 13.02 -5.08 -2.05
N GLY A 289 12.28 -4.92 -3.14
CA GLY A 289 12.26 -3.67 -3.91
C GLY A 289 11.78 -2.48 -3.07
N ALA A 290 10.68 -2.63 -2.34
CA ALA A 290 10.14 -1.57 -1.49
C ALA A 290 11.08 -1.21 -0.32
N ILE A 291 11.79 -2.18 0.24
CA ILE A 291 12.83 -1.96 1.26
C ILE A 291 14.00 -1.18 0.66
N ALA A 292 14.50 -1.59 -0.52
CA ALA A 292 15.61 -0.92 -1.19
C ALA A 292 15.26 0.54 -1.55
N GLU A 293 14.05 0.80 -2.04
CA GLU A 293 13.56 2.17 -2.26
C GLU A 293 13.49 2.98 -0.97
N TYR A 294 12.97 2.40 0.12
CA TYR A 294 12.93 3.06 1.42
C TYR A 294 14.34 3.37 1.94
N GLN A 295 15.29 2.44 1.81
CA GLN A 295 16.69 2.65 2.19
C GLN A 295 17.37 3.72 1.35
N ALA A 296 17.15 3.73 0.04
CA ALA A 296 17.71 4.75 -0.85
C ALA A 296 17.22 6.16 -0.50
N ASP A 297 15.93 6.31 -0.17
CA ASP A 297 15.38 7.59 0.28
C ASP A 297 15.85 7.94 1.69
N LEU A 298 16.00 6.95 2.59
CA LEU A 298 16.53 7.13 3.94
C LEU A 298 17.99 7.60 3.95
N ALA A 299 18.82 7.09 3.04
CA ALA A 299 20.21 7.51 2.92
C ALA A 299 20.35 9.00 2.56
N ASN A 300 19.38 9.53 1.83
CA ASN A 300 19.31 10.95 1.46
C ASN A 300 18.53 11.81 2.47
N TRP A 301 17.84 11.18 3.43
CA TRP A 301 17.01 11.83 4.42
C TRP A 301 17.87 12.56 5.46
N LYS A 302 17.71 13.86 5.64
CA LYS A 302 18.37 14.61 6.72
C LYS A 302 17.42 14.75 7.91
N LYS A 303 17.96 14.86 9.13
CA LYS A 303 17.14 15.06 10.34
C LYS A 303 16.19 16.26 10.24
N LEU A 304 16.61 17.34 9.58
CA LEU A 304 15.79 18.52 9.36
C LEU A 304 14.69 18.32 8.29
N ASP A 305 14.80 17.30 7.43
CA ASP A 305 13.78 16.99 6.42
C ASP A 305 12.49 16.48 7.06
N GLY A 306 12.56 15.95 8.30
CA GLY A 306 11.38 15.59 9.09
C GLY A 306 10.51 16.78 9.49
N LEU A 307 11.06 18.00 9.48
CA LEU A 307 10.33 19.24 9.71
C LEU A 307 9.71 19.81 8.42
N ASN A 308 10.18 19.36 7.25
CA ASN A 308 9.62 19.77 5.97
C ASN A 308 8.41 18.88 5.62
N PRO A 309 7.21 19.46 5.42
CA PRO A 309 5.99 18.68 5.21
C PRO A 309 6.03 17.82 3.94
N ASP A 310 6.63 18.31 2.86
CA ASP A 310 6.69 17.62 1.56
C ASP A 310 7.63 16.42 1.62
N LYS A 311 8.82 16.63 2.20
CA LYS A 311 9.77 15.55 2.45
C LYS A 311 9.14 14.49 3.35
N ARG A 312 8.46 14.91 4.42
CA ARG A 312 7.79 13.99 5.37
C ARG A 312 6.68 13.19 4.70
N ALA A 313 5.93 13.80 3.79
CA ALA A 313 4.93 13.11 2.98
C ALA A 313 5.57 12.09 2.00
N ALA A 314 6.65 12.47 1.33
CA ALA A 314 7.39 11.59 0.42
C ALA A 314 7.92 10.34 1.14
N MET A 315 8.60 10.54 2.27
CA MET A 315 9.14 9.44 3.07
C MET A 315 8.04 8.58 3.69
N GLY A 316 6.95 9.21 4.12
CA GLY A 316 5.75 8.49 4.57
C GLY A 316 5.15 7.59 3.50
N THR A 317 5.21 8.00 2.23
CA THR A 317 4.72 7.20 1.10
C THR A 317 5.58 5.96 0.89
N LYS A 318 6.91 6.10 0.94
CA LYS A 318 7.84 4.96 0.84
C LYS A 318 7.68 3.98 2.00
N TYR A 319 7.64 4.49 3.23
CA TYR A 319 7.40 3.68 4.43
C TYR A 319 6.08 2.92 4.34
N ASN A 320 4.99 3.59 3.95
CA ASN A 320 3.69 2.96 3.79
C ASN A 320 3.69 1.89 2.68
N ASN A 321 4.36 2.15 1.55
CA ASN A 321 4.48 1.17 0.47
C ASN A 321 5.26 -0.07 0.93
N MET A 322 6.37 0.12 1.64
CA MET A 322 7.13 -0.97 2.27
C MET A 322 6.26 -1.77 3.25
N MET A 323 5.48 -1.10 4.11
CA MET A 323 4.58 -1.80 5.05
C MET A 323 3.40 -2.50 4.37
N LEU A 324 2.93 -1.98 3.24
CA LEU A 324 1.90 -2.65 2.45
C LEU A 324 2.46 -3.94 1.83
N GLN A 325 3.64 -3.86 1.21
CA GLN A 325 4.32 -5.03 0.65
C GLN A 325 4.68 -6.06 1.74
N ALA A 326 5.03 -5.61 2.95
CA ALA A 326 5.27 -6.51 4.08
C ALA A 326 3.99 -7.26 4.48
N LYS A 327 2.84 -6.58 4.50
CA LYS A 327 1.54 -7.23 4.77
C LYS A 327 1.11 -8.17 3.65
N GLU A 328 1.41 -7.84 2.39
CA GLU A 328 1.16 -8.74 1.26
C GLU A 328 2.03 -9.99 1.34
N ALA A 329 3.34 -9.84 1.59
CA ALA A 329 4.25 -10.96 1.80
C ALA A 329 3.78 -11.87 2.96
N TYR A 330 3.29 -11.28 4.06
CA TYR A 330 2.66 -12.02 5.15
C TYR A 330 1.43 -12.82 4.70
N ASN A 331 0.50 -12.20 3.98
CA ASN A 331 -0.69 -12.89 3.47
C ASN A 331 -0.35 -14.01 2.48
N LEU A 332 0.78 -13.90 1.77
CA LEU A 332 1.29 -14.92 0.85
C LEU A 332 2.05 -16.05 1.57
N GLY A 333 2.13 -16.01 2.90
CA GLY A 333 2.81 -17.02 3.71
C GLY A 333 4.34 -16.93 3.63
N VAL A 334 4.89 -15.79 3.20
CA VAL A 334 6.34 -15.53 3.22
C VAL A 334 6.80 -15.23 4.65
N LEU A 335 5.99 -14.48 5.39
CA LEU A 335 6.27 -14.07 6.77
C LEU A 335 5.32 -14.81 7.71
N ASN A 336 5.82 -15.30 8.85
CA ASN A 336 4.98 -15.91 9.89
C ASN A 336 4.43 -14.84 10.84
N GLY A 337 3.39 -15.18 11.62
CA GLY A 337 2.70 -14.25 12.55
C GLY A 337 3.64 -13.39 13.41
N PRO A 338 4.59 -14.01 14.13
CA PRO A 338 5.56 -13.29 14.95
C PRO A 338 6.46 -12.36 14.13
N ASP A 339 6.77 -12.73 12.88
CA ASP A 339 7.67 -11.96 12.03
C ASP A 339 7.03 -10.61 11.66
N LEU A 340 5.73 -10.56 11.33
CA LEU A 340 5.06 -9.29 11.02
C LEU A 340 4.99 -8.34 12.24
N GLU A 341 4.82 -8.90 13.44
CA GLU A 341 4.80 -8.12 14.69
C GLU A 341 6.19 -7.56 15.01
N ILE A 342 7.24 -8.36 14.79
CA ILE A 342 8.63 -7.90 14.88
C ILE A 342 8.90 -6.83 13.82
N LEU A 343 8.45 -7.02 12.59
CA LEU A 343 8.64 -6.06 11.49
C LEU A 343 8.00 -4.70 11.78
N THR A 344 6.76 -4.72 12.28
CA THR A 344 6.02 -3.49 12.59
C THR A 344 6.51 -2.81 13.86
N SER A 345 7.04 -3.56 14.83
CA SER A 345 7.58 -3.00 16.08
C SER A 345 9.02 -2.52 15.97
N VAL A 346 9.84 -3.14 15.12
CA VAL A 346 11.25 -2.79 14.93
C VAL A 346 11.38 -1.52 14.09
N ILE A 347 10.59 -1.38 13.02
CA ILE A 347 10.76 -0.25 12.09
C ILE A 347 9.97 0.96 12.57
N THR A 348 10.68 1.89 13.20
CA THR A 348 10.07 3.13 13.70
C THR A 348 9.64 4.01 12.52
N ASP A 349 8.38 4.45 12.49
CA ASP A 349 7.91 5.41 11.47
C ASP A 349 8.76 6.69 11.58
N PRO A 350 9.53 7.07 10.54
CA PRO A 350 10.41 8.25 10.58
C PRO A 350 9.65 9.56 10.76
N ARG A 351 8.32 9.56 10.56
CA ARG A 351 7.44 10.73 10.76
C ARG A 351 6.91 10.83 12.18
N SER A 352 6.98 9.75 12.96
CA SER A 352 6.58 9.79 14.36
C SER A 352 7.57 10.64 15.16
N MET A 353 7.15 11.20 16.30
CA MET A 353 8.08 11.90 17.19
C MET A 353 9.27 11.01 17.61
N LYS A 354 9.03 9.69 17.75
CA LYS A 354 10.10 8.72 18.04
C LYS A 354 11.05 8.56 16.85
N GLY A 355 10.54 8.57 15.62
CA GLY A 355 11.32 8.54 14.39
C GLY A 355 12.17 9.79 14.18
N ALA A 356 11.66 10.96 14.56
CA ALA A 356 12.41 12.22 14.50
C ALA A 356 13.63 12.26 15.45
N ILE A 357 13.59 11.47 16.54
CA ILE A 357 14.68 11.35 17.52
C ILE A 357 15.62 10.17 17.18
N THR A 358 15.12 9.18 16.43
CA THR A 358 15.90 8.01 16.01
C THR A 358 16.88 8.42 14.91
N SER A 359 18.16 8.07 15.03
CA SER A 359 19.16 8.42 14.01
C SER A 359 18.88 7.67 12.70
N ASN A 360 19.22 8.30 11.57
CA ASN A 360 19.14 7.64 10.25
C ASN A 360 19.89 6.32 10.23
N ASP A 361 21.05 6.25 10.89
CA ASP A 361 21.84 5.02 11.02
C ASP A 361 21.07 3.90 11.74
N ALA A 362 20.23 4.24 12.73
CA ALA A 362 19.42 3.24 13.42
C ALA A 362 18.27 2.76 12.54
N LEU A 363 17.62 3.67 11.79
CA LEU A 363 16.58 3.32 10.82
C LEU A 363 17.15 2.49 9.66
N ASP A 364 18.36 2.80 9.20
CA ASP A 364 19.04 2.08 8.11
C ASP A 364 19.51 0.69 8.56
N LYS A 365 20.03 0.57 9.79
CA LYS A 365 20.32 -0.75 10.40
C LYS A 365 19.06 -1.61 10.52
N GLN A 366 17.93 -1.03 10.91
CA GLN A 366 16.65 -1.74 10.98
C GLN A 366 16.20 -2.22 9.59
N ALA A 367 16.29 -1.36 8.57
CA ALA A 367 15.95 -1.72 7.19
C ALA A 367 16.94 -2.72 6.57
N SER A 368 18.21 -2.68 6.95
CA SER A 368 19.25 -3.63 6.51
C SER A 368 19.05 -5.01 7.13
N GLU A 369 18.73 -5.07 8.44
CA GLU A 369 18.38 -6.33 9.10
C GLU A 369 17.14 -6.96 8.48
N LEU A 370 16.14 -6.13 8.16
CA LEU A 370 14.98 -6.56 7.40
C LEU A 370 15.37 -7.18 6.05
N SER A 371 16.15 -6.46 5.25
CA SER A 371 16.63 -6.94 3.94
C SER A 371 17.40 -8.26 4.07
N ARG A 372 18.21 -8.41 5.12
CA ARG A 372 18.95 -9.65 5.44
C ARG A 372 18.01 -10.81 5.74
N ILE A 373 17.02 -10.62 6.61
CA ILE A 373 16.02 -11.64 6.95
C ILE A 373 15.27 -12.08 5.69
N MET A 374 14.80 -11.12 4.89
CA MET A 374 14.07 -11.42 3.65
C MET A 374 14.92 -12.17 2.62
N SER A 375 16.22 -11.85 2.53
CA SER A 375 17.16 -12.56 1.65
C SER A 375 17.37 -14.01 2.09
N GLY A 376 17.40 -14.25 3.41
CA GLY A 376 17.45 -15.61 3.97
C GLY A 376 16.19 -16.43 3.66
N ILE A 377 15.01 -15.80 3.75
CA ILE A 377 13.73 -16.44 3.38
C ILE A 377 13.71 -16.77 1.88
N ALA A 378 14.13 -15.82 1.03
CA ALA A 378 14.22 -16.03 -0.41
C ALA A 378 15.11 -17.24 -0.76
N ALA A 379 16.31 -17.32 -0.17
CA ALA A 379 17.24 -18.43 -0.38
C ALA A 379 16.62 -19.77 0.04
N THR A 380 16.01 -19.83 1.23
CA THR A 380 15.39 -21.06 1.75
C THR A 380 14.20 -21.52 0.93
N SER A 381 13.42 -20.57 0.39
CA SER A 381 12.25 -20.87 -0.46
C SER A 381 12.63 -21.38 -1.86
N GLY A 382 13.78 -20.96 -2.40
CA GLY A 382 14.30 -21.40 -3.69
C GLY A 382 14.99 -22.77 -3.66
N GLU A 383 15.64 -23.10 -2.54
CA GLU A 383 16.50 -24.30 -2.45
C GLU A 383 15.73 -25.60 -2.13
N ARG A 384 14.47 -25.50 -1.69
CA ARG A 384 13.63 -26.67 -1.33
C ARG A 384 13.02 -27.45 -2.50
N VAL A 385 13.43 -27.19 -3.73
CA VAL A 385 13.01 -27.97 -4.91
C VAL A 385 14.21 -28.62 -5.58
N THR A 386 14.74 -29.68 -4.95
CA THR A 386 15.53 -30.69 -5.66
C THR A 386 14.63 -31.89 -5.97
N PRO A 387 14.37 -32.21 -7.25
CA PRO A 387 13.68 -33.41 -7.64
C PRO A 387 14.67 -34.57 -7.65
N ASN A 388 14.83 -35.26 -6.52
CA ASN A 388 15.41 -36.61 -6.50
C ASN A 388 15.15 -37.30 -5.15
N SER A 389 14.20 -38.24 -5.12
CA SER A 389 14.23 -39.49 -4.33
C SER A 389 12.95 -40.30 -4.56
N ALA A 390 12.83 -40.91 -5.74
CA ALA A 390 12.00 -42.10 -5.91
C ALA A 390 12.91 -43.32 -5.81
N GLY A 391 12.65 -44.20 -4.84
CA GLY A 391 13.22 -45.54 -4.80
C GLY A 391 14.30 -45.80 -3.74
N GLN A 392 13.93 -45.72 -2.46
CA GLN A 392 14.38 -46.71 -1.47
C GLN A 392 13.46 -46.63 -0.24
N GLN A 393 12.44 -47.50 -0.23
CA GLN A 393 11.78 -47.92 0.99
C GLN A 393 12.78 -48.78 1.77
N SER A 394 13.40 -48.20 2.79
CA SER A 394 13.86 -48.94 3.95
C SER A 394 13.06 -48.44 5.16
N ASN A 395 12.51 -49.40 5.89
CA ASN A 395 11.84 -49.19 7.17
C ASN A 395 12.70 -48.31 8.09
N GLN A 396 12.34 -47.04 8.24
CA GLN A 396 12.63 -46.29 9.46
C GLN A 396 11.32 -45.72 9.99
N ILE A 397 10.94 -46.29 11.12
CA ILE A 397 9.92 -45.85 12.06
C ILE A 397 10.07 -44.34 12.27
N LEU A 398 8.95 -43.61 12.16
CA LEU A 398 8.86 -42.20 12.53
C LEU A 398 9.46 -41.96 13.92
N PRO A 399 10.35 -40.96 14.13
CA PRO A 399 10.33 -40.24 15.38
C PRO A 399 9.18 -39.23 15.32
N LYS A 400 8.04 -39.61 15.90
CA LYS A 400 7.17 -38.64 16.55
C LYS A 400 8.01 -37.85 17.56
N ASN A 401 7.87 -36.52 17.56
CA ASN A 401 8.56 -35.51 18.37
C ASN A 401 9.86 -34.95 17.78
N ALA A 402 9.73 -33.95 16.91
CA ALA A 402 10.68 -32.84 16.91
C ALA A 402 10.55 -32.13 18.26
N ALA A 403 11.40 -32.51 19.22
CA ALA A 403 11.44 -31.92 20.54
C ALA A 403 11.75 -30.42 20.40
N MET A 404 10.92 -29.58 21.04
CA MET A 404 11.26 -28.18 21.31
C MET A 404 12.70 -28.11 21.87
N PRO A 405 13.48 -27.08 21.52
CA PRO A 405 14.83 -26.89 22.06
C PRO A 405 14.74 -26.97 23.58
N LYS A 406 15.41 -27.97 24.17
CA LYS A 406 15.38 -28.17 25.62
C LYS A 406 15.93 -26.91 26.27
N ALA A 407 15.17 -26.36 27.22
CA ALA A 407 15.60 -25.21 28.00
C ALA A 407 17.03 -25.45 28.53
N PRO A 408 17.91 -24.43 28.50
CA PRO A 408 19.26 -24.53 29.02
C PRO A 408 19.24 -25.07 30.45
N LYS A 409 20.16 -25.99 30.76
CA LYS A 409 20.32 -26.49 32.13
C LYS A 409 21.03 -25.42 32.95
N LYS A 410 20.70 -25.33 34.25
CA LYS A 410 21.44 -24.47 35.18
C LYS A 410 22.95 -24.75 35.06
N GLY A 411 23.74 -23.71 34.80
CA GLY A 411 25.17 -23.77 34.50
C GLY A 411 25.54 -23.69 33.02
N THR A 412 24.57 -23.69 32.10
CA THR A 412 24.83 -23.48 30.66
C THR A 412 25.39 -22.09 30.44
N VAL A 413 26.51 -22.00 29.71
CA VAL A 413 27.17 -20.72 29.38
C VAL A 413 26.75 -20.30 27.98
N ASP A 414 26.29 -19.06 27.84
CA ASP A 414 25.99 -18.40 26.57
C ASP A 414 26.70 -17.04 26.53
N GLY A 415 27.81 -16.98 25.81
CA GLY A 415 28.75 -15.85 25.84
C GLY A 415 29.29 -15.58 27.25
N ASP A 416 29.09 -14.35 27.73
CA ASP A 416 29.53 -13.90 29.06
C ASP A 416 28.52 -14.21 30.17
N TYR A 417 27.45 -14.97 29.90
CA TYR A 417 26.40 -15.25 30.87
C TYR A 417 26.27 -16.75 31.18
N ILE A 418 25.99 -17.06 32.44
CA ILE A 418 25.72 -18.40 32.96
C ILE A 418 24.25 -18.45 33.36
N PHE A 419 23.51 -19.40 32.80
CA PHE A 419 22.12 -19.63 33.16
C PHE A 419 22.03 -20.15 34.61
N ILE A 420 21.43 -19.39 35.52
CA ILE A 420 21.32 -19.75 36.94
C ILE A 420 20.05 -20.54 37.28
N GLY A 421 19.21 -20.82 36.28
CA GLY A 421 17.92 -21.51 36.41
C GLY A 421 16.74 -20.53 36.33
N GLY A 422 15.57 -21.00 35.88
CA GLY A 422 14.37 -20.18 35.70
C GLY A 422 13.83 -20.20 34.28
N ASN A 423 13.20 -19.10 33.85
CA ASN A 423 12.76 -18.94 32.46
C ASN A 423 13.95 -18.42 31.61
N PRO A 424 14.42 -19.15 30.59
CA PRO A 424 15.53 -18.72 29.72
C PRO A 424 15.30 -17.36 29.03
N SER A 425 14.05 -16.94 28.88
CA SER A 425 13.70 -15.64 28.30
C SER A 425 13.71 -14.48 29.32
N ASP A 426 13.85 -14.75 30.63
CA ASP A 426 13.96 -13.73 31.67
C ASP A 426 15.45 -13.40 31.91
N PRO A 427 15.89 -12.14 31.70
CA PRO A 427 17.27 -11.71 31.97
C PRO A 427 17.76 -12.03 33.39
N LYS A 428 16.86 -12.10 34.38
CA LYS A 428 17.22 -12.45 35.77
C LYS A 428 17.62 -13.91 35.94
N SER A 429 17.30 -14.78 34.99
CA SER A 429 17.71 -16.18 34.98
C SER A 429 19.15 -16.37 34.45
N TRP A 430 19.83 -15.28 34.10
CA TRP A 430 21.20 -15.27 33.60
C TRP A 430 22.10 -14.41 34.49
N LYS A 431 23.30 -14.91 34.81
CA LYS A 431 24.30 -14.20 35.60
C LYS A 431 25.56 -13.99 34.77
N LYS A 432 26.04 -12.75 34.67
CA LYS A 432 27.32 -12.48 33.99
C LYS A 432 28.46 -13.18 34.72
N LYS A 433 29.33 -13.85 33.97
CA LYS A 433 30.46 -14.66 34.45
C LYS A 433 31.45 -13.81 35.24
#